data_AF-A0A924GV19-F1
#
_entry.id   AF-A0A924GV19-F1
#
_cell.length_a   1.000
_cell.length_b   1.000
_cell.length_c   1.000
_cell.angle_alpha   90.00
_cell.angle_beta   90.00
_cell.angle_gamma   90.00
#
_symmetry.space_group_name_H-M   'P 1'
#
loop_
_entity.id
_entity.type
_entity.pdbx_description
1 polymer ?
#
loop_
_entity_poly.entity_id
_entity_poly.type
_entity_poly.pdbx_seq_one_letter_code
_entity_poly.pdbx_strand_id
1 'polypeptide(L)' 'DTLGITSVVVSHDLEETFAIADQVIILANGKIAAQGTPAQVKASTDPLVEQFVNGRADGPVAFDYPGPTVAQDFGGGFGK' A
#
# COMPACT_ATOMS: atom_id res chain seq x y z
N ASP A 1 -2.48 6.86 -27.39
CA ASP A 1 -3.90 6.86 -27.02
C ASP A 1 -4.75 6.71 -28.27
N THR A 2 -5.05 5.48 -28.70
CA THR A 2 -5.53 5.19 -30.08
C THR A 2 -6.92 4.57 -30.11
N LEU A 3 -7.37 4.01 -28.98
CA LEU A 3 -8.70 3.39 -28.83
C LEU A 3 -9.65 4.23 -27.97
N GLY A 4 -9.17 5.29 -27.30
CA GLY A 4 -9.97 6.16 -26.43
C GLY A 4 -10.58 5.43 -25.23
N ILE A 5 -9.96 4.33 -24.79
CA ILE A 5 -10.45 3.49 -23.70
C ILE A 5 -9.92 4.03 -22.37
N THR A 6 -10.78 4.08 -21.35
CA THR A 6 -10.35 4.28 -19.97
C THR A 6 -9.95 2.93 -19.37
N SER A 7 -8.70 2.81 -18.91
CA SER A 7 -8.17 1.59 -18.28
C SER A 7 -7.91 1.83 -16.79
N VAL A 8 -8.25 0.85 -15.97
CA VAL A 8 -7.92 0.82 -14.54
C VAL A 8 -7.10 -0.42 -14.27
N VAL A 9 -5.89 -0.24 -13.75
CA VAL A 9 -4.97 -1.33 -13.43
C VAL A 9 -4.72 -1.32 -11.92
N VAL A 10 -4.84 -2.49 -11.29
CA VAL A 10 -4.55 -2.69 -9.87
C VAL A 10 -3.33 -3.60 -9.77
N SER A 11 -2.25 -3.08 -9.20
CA SER A 11 -1.00 -3.81 -9.02
C SER A 11 -0.33 -3.41 -7.71
N HIS A 12 0.59 -4.26 -7.26
CA HIS A 12 1.53 -3.96 -6.18
C HIS A 12 2.94 -3.62 -6.71
N ASP A 13 3.20 -3.86 -8.00
CA ASP A 13 4.44 -3.45 -8.67
C ASP A 13 4.32 -1.98 -9.10
N LEU A 14 5.05 -1.11 -8.41
CA LEU A 14 4.98 0.33 -8.65
C LEU A 14 5.81 0.76 -9.85
N GLU A 15 6.90 0.07 -10.17
CA GLU A 15 7.78 0.47 -11.27
C GLU A 15 7.07 0.28 -12.61
N GLU A 16 6.46 -0.89 -12.82
CA GLU A 16 5.67 -1.17 -14.02
C GLU A 16 4.43 -0.28 -14.09
N THR A 17 3.73 -0.11 -12.95
CA THR A 17 2.52 0.73 -12.90
C THR A 17 2.83 2.18 -13.25
N PHE A 18 3.91 2.75 -12.72
CA PHE A 18 4.31 4.13 -13.00
C PHE A 18 4.77 4.34 -14.45
N ALA A 19 5.23 3.29 -15.14
CA ALA A 19 5.67 3.37 -16.52
C ALA A 19 4.49 3.53 -17.51
N ILE A 20 3.30 3.04 -17.14
CA ILE A 20 2.12 3.01 -18.02
C ILE A 20 0.98 3.92 -17.59
N ALA A 21 0.97 4.38 -16.33
CA ALA A 21 -0.15 5.11 -15.76
C ALA A 21 -0.05 6.63 -16.00
N ASP A 22 -1.16 7.23 -16.43
CA ASP A 22 -1.32 8.69 -16.46
C ASP A 22 -1.59 9.25 -15.05
N GLN A 23 -2.30 8.48 -14.22
CA GLN A 23 -2.70 8.82 -12.85
C GLN A 23 -2.53 7.61 -11.94
N VAL A 24 -2.14 7.87 -10.70
CA VAL A 24 -1.87 6.87 -9.67
C VAL A 24 -2.68 7.22 -8.44
N ILE A 25 -3.24 6.20 -7.81
CA ILE A 25 -3.88 6.29 -6.49
C ILE A 25 -3.26 5.20 -5.61
N ILE A 26 -2.70 5.60 -4.47
CA ILE A 26 -2.19 4.68 -3.45
C ILE A 26 -3.23 4.58 -2.34
N LEU A 27 -3.62 3.36 -2.00
CA LEU A 27 -4.55 3.06 -0.92
C LEU A 27 -3.79 2.51 0.28
N ALA A 28 -4.06 3.07 1.47
CA ALA A 28 -3.55 2.55 2.74
C ALA A 28 -4.60 2.70 3.84
N ASN A 29 -4.72 1.71 4.72
CA ASN A 29 -5.66 1.72 5.85
C ASN A 29 -7.11 2.07 5.45
N GLY A 30 -7.56 1.59 4.28
CA GLY A 30 -8.90 1.86 3.75
C GLY A 30 -9.14 3.31 3.28
N LYS A 31 -8.08 4.10 3.12
CA LYS A 31 -8.14 5.50 2.66
C LYS A 31 -7.18 5.74 1.49
N ILE A 32 -7.40 6.83 0.76
CA ILE A 32 -6.45 7.32 -0.24
C ILE A 32 -5.26 7.94 0.53
N ALA A 33 -4.09 7.34 0.39
CA ALA A 33 -2.84 7.82 0.96
C ALA A 33 -2.18 8.88 0.07
N ALA A 34 -2.20 8.67 -1.25
CA ALA A 34 -1.75 9.62 -2.24
C ALA A 34 -2.53 9.47 -3.55
N GLN A 35 -2.65 10.57 -4.29
CA GLN A 35 -3.20 10.57 -5.64
C GLN A 35 -2.50 11.62 -6.51
N GLY A 36 -2.30 11.31 -7.79
CA GLY A 36 -1.76 12.25 -8.77
C GLY A 36 -0.98 11.55 -9.87
N THR A 37 -0.22 12.33 -10.63
CA THR A 37 0.70 11.78 -11.65
C THR A 37 1.80 10.95 -10.98
N PRO A 38 2.42 9.99 -11.69
CA PRO A 38 3.55 9.23 -11.15
C PRO A 38 4.67 10.12 -10.59
N ALA A 39 4.96 11.25 -11.23
CA ALA A 39 5.98 12.20 -10.78
C ALA A 39 5.60 12.87 -9.45
N GLN A 40 4.33 13.27 -9.27
CA GLN A 40 3.85 13.87 -8.02
C GLN A 40 3.86 12.86 -6.88
N VAL A 41 3.44 11.61 -7.14
CA VAL A 41 3.43 10.55 -6.13
C VAL A 41 4.85 10.17 -5.71
N LYS A 42 5.80 10.09 -6.66
CA LYS A 42 7.23 9.86 -6.36
C LYS A 42 7.88 10.98 -5.56
N ALA A 43 7.43 12.23 -5.75
CA ALA A 43 7.90 13.39 -5.02
C ALA A 43 7.16 13.63 -3.69
N SER A 44 6.27 12.73 -3.29
CA SER A 44 5.53 12.85 -2.04
C SER A 44 6.47 12.85 -0.83
N THR A 45 6.22 13.76 0.11
CA THR A 45 6.94 13.84 1.40
C THR A 45 6.21 13.10 2.51
N ASP A 46 5.08 12.44 2.21
CA ASP A 46 4.36 11.63 3.19
C ASP A 46 5.21 10.37 3.49
N PRO A 47 5.60 10.13 4.76
CA PRO A 47 6.45 9.00 5.12
C PRO A 47 5.87 7.63 4.75
N LEU A 48 4.54 7.47 4.73
CA LEU A 48 3.89 6.22 4.35
C LEU A 48 4.03 5.99 2.85
N VAL A 49 3.79 7.05 2.07
CA VAL A 49 3.90 7.01 0.61
C VAL A 49 5.37 6.79 0.22
N GLU A 50 6.30 7.48 0.87
CA GLU A 50 7.73 7.31 0.65
C GLU A 50 8.20 5.88 1.01
N GLN A 51 7.76 5.35 2.16
CA GLN A 51 8.06 3.98 2.57
C GLN A 51 7.55 2.97 1.53
N PHE A 52 6.30 3.13 1.09
CA PHE A 52 5.67 2.24 0.11
C PHE A 52 6.30 2.33 -1.27
N VAL A 53 6.52 3.55 -1.77
CA VAL A 53 7.08 3.81 -3.11
C VAL A 53 8.52 3.32 -3.23
N ASN A 54 9.31 3.45 -2.16
CA ASN A 54 10.71 3.05 -2.18
C ASN A 54 10.95 1.66 -1.55
N GLY A 55 9.90 0.94 -1.15
CA GLY A 55 10.01 -0.38 -0.52
C GLY A 55 10.88 -0.41 0.74
N ARG A 56 10.85 0.66 1.56
CA ARG A 56 11.68 0.74 2.78
C ARG A 56 11.13 -0.19 3.86
N ALA A 57 12.05 -0.92 4.51
CA ALA A 57 11.72 -1.78 5.65
C ALA A 57 11.21 -0.96 6.85
N ASP A 58 11.76 0.23 7.04
CA ASP A 58 11.40 1.14 8.13
C ASP A 58 10.44 2.24 7.65
N GLY A 59 9.44 2.53 8.48
CA GLY A 59 8.51 3.65 8.27
C GLY A 59 7.25 3.52 9.14
N PRO A 60 6.21 4.33 8.89
CA PRO A 60 4.99 4.33 9.70
C PRO A 60 4.21 3.01 9.67
N VAL A 61 4.45 2.16 8.67
CA VAL A 61 3.88 0.80 8.62
C VAL A 61 4.94 -0.18 9.10
N ALA A 62 4.79 -0.67 10.34
CA ALA A 62 5.67 -1.69 10.90
C ALA A 62 5.45 -3.05 10.21
N PHE A 63 6.53 -3.74 9.89
CA PHE A 63 6.50 -5.09 9.31
C PHE A 63 6.04 -6.15 10.34
N ASP A 64 6.39 -5.92 11.61
CA ASP A 64 5.93 -6.72 12.74
C ASP A 64 4.58 -6.20 13.24
N TYR A 65 3.51 -6.86 12.82
CA TYR A 65 2.21 -6.71 13.47
C TYR A 65 2.16 -7.71 14.63
N PRO A 66 2.16 -7.26 15.91
CA PRO A 66 2.12 -8.18 17.03
C PRO A 66 0.84 -9.00 16.95
N GLY A 67 1.01 -10.32 16.80
CA GLY A 67 -0.11 -11.25 16.81
C GLY A 67 -0.77 -11.33 18.20
N PRO A 68 -1.97 -11.91 18.27
CA PRO A 68 -2.56 -12.26 19.56
C PRO A 68 -1.60 -13.15 20.35
N THR A 69 -1.56 -12.97 21.66
CA THR A 69 -0.79 -13.87 22.53
C THR A 69 -1.36 -15.29 22.44
N VAL A 70 -0.54 -16.31 22.71
CA VAL A 70 -0.98 -17.73 22.76
C VAL A 70 -2.24 -17.89 23.63
N ALA A 71 -2.32 -17.18 24.77
CA ALA A 71 -3.50 -17.23 25.64
C ALA A 71 -4.76 -16.64 25.00
N GLN A 72 -4.63 -15.61 24.17
CA GLN A 72 -5.73 -14.98 23.43
C GLN A 72 -6.16 -15.80 22.21
N ASP A 73 -5.22 -16.51 21.58
CA ASP A 73 -5.47 -17.35 20.41
C ASP A 73 -6.15 -18.69 20.78
N PHE A 74 -5.76 -19.29 21.92
CA PHE A 74 -6.29 -20.58 22.40
C PHE A 74 -7.35 -20.46 23.52
N GLY A 75 -7.78 -19.25 23.88
CA GLY A 75 -8.61 -18.98 25.06
C GLY A 75 -10.08 -19.39 24.92
N GLY A 76 -10.41 -20.67 25.17
CA GLY A 76 -11.81 -21.07 25.42
C GLY A 76 -12.17 -22.56 25.57
N GLY A 77 -11.27 -23.53 25.30
CA GLY A 77 -11.71 -24.92 25.07
C GLY A 77 -11.13 -26.05 25.93
N PHE A 78 -10.15 -25.84 26.81
CA PHE A 78 -9.48 -26.94 27.55
C PHE A 78 -9.58 -26.79 29.06
N GLY A 79 -10.79 -26.55 29.56
CA GLY A 79 -11.05 -26.38 30.98
C GLY A 79 -12.49 -26.66 31.37
N LYS A 80 -13.05 -27.79 30.93
CA LYS A 80 -14.10 -28.54 31.64
C LYS A 80 -13.93 -30.04 31.39
#